data_AF-A0A918JRS7-F1
#
_entry.id   AF-A0A918JRS7-F1
#
_cell.length_a   1.000
_cell.length_b   1.000
_cell.length_c   1.000
_cell.angle_alpha   90.00
_cell.angle_beta   90.00
_cell.angle_gamma   90.00
#
_symmetry.space_group_name_H-M   'P 1'
#
loop_
_entity.id
_entity.type
_entity.pdbx_description
1 polymer ?
#
loop_
_entity_poly.entity_id
_entity_poly.type
_entity_poly.pdbx_seq_one_letter_code
_entity_poly.pdbx_strand_id
1 'polypeptide(L)'
;MTTNKQMRSNHSSTAKGNPAKQSDQNNKTAVVQTVSTQWAGPLPPPAVLGQFNDVVPNGAERIMAMAEKEQSHRIKYESDSLKQQSIDTKIGMLIGGVALLGCIAGSVYTAIIGSHPAVSIALVSAPVMAVVLKFVINKYKN
;
A
#
# COMPACT_ATOMS: atom_id res chain seq x y z
N MET A 1 -28.37 22.46 -46.78
CA MET A 1 -29.13 23.53 -46.10
C MET A 1 -28.21 24.19 -45.08
N THR A 2 -27.93 25.50 -45.24
CA THR A 2 -27.72 26.52 -44.16
C THR A 2 -26.75 26.16 -43.01
N THR A 3 -25.66 26.87 -42.72
CA THR A 3 -25.53 28.33 -42.44
C THR A 3 -24.06 28.55 -42.02
N ASN A 4 -23.30 29.46 -42.67
CA ASN A 4 -23.02 30.85 -42.22
C ASN A 4 -22.06 30.89 -41.00
N LYS A 5 -21.03 31.73 -40.86
CA LYS A 5 -20.96 33.16 -41.20
C LYS A 5 -19.55 33.70 -40.86
N GLN A 6 -18.91 34.34 -41.84
CA GLN A 6 -18.07 35.57 -41.78
C GLN A 6 -16.89 35.66 -40.77
N MET A 7 -15.62 35.79 -41.18
CA MET A 7 -14.93 36.93 -41.86
C MET A 7 -15.15 38.31 -41.24
N ARG A 8 -14.13 38.86 -40.57
CA ARG A 8 -13.82 40.31 -40.38
C ARG A 8 -12.30 40.43 -40.22
N SER A 9 -11.55 40.97 -41.20
CA SER A 9 -11.19 42.41 -41.41
C SER A 9 -10.18 42.92 -40.37
N ASN A 10 -9.15 43.73 -40.64
CA ASN A 10 -8.75 44.50 -41.81
C ASN A 10 -7.33 45.02 -41.57
N HIS A 11 -6.60 45.31 -42.66
CA HIS A 11 -5.30 45.98 -42.64
C HIS A 11 -5.47 47.51 -42.75
N SER A 12 -4.40 48.24 -42.39
CA SER A 12 -3.98 49.60 -42.81
C SER A 12 -4.38 50.81 -41.94
N SER A 13 -3.38 51.54 -41.42
CA SER A 13 -3.05 52.89 -41.91
C SER A 13 -1.76 53.45 -41.27
N THR A 14 -0.91 53.99 -42.12
CA THR A 14 0.34 54.75 -41.92
C THR A 14 0.11 56.20 -41.44
N ALA A 15 0.97 56.76 -40.58
CA ALA A 15 1.40 58.19 -40.62
C ALA A 15 2.48 58.59 -39.56
N LYS A 16 3.73 58.72 -40.02
CA LYS A 16 4.72 59.82 -39.84
C LYS A 16 4.61 60.81 -38.63
N GLY A 17 5.71 61.00 -37.87
CA GLY A 17 6.11 62.33 -37.32
C GLY A 17 6.72 62.45 -35.90
N ASN A 18 8.07 62.55 -35.84
CA ASN A 18 8.98 63.32 -34.94
C ASN A 18 9.03 63.21 -33.38
N PRO A 19 10.19 63.52 -32.74
CA PRO A 19 10.66 63.00 -31.45
C PRO A 19 10.63 64.03 -30.30
N ALA A 20 10.60 63.56 -29.04
CA ALA A 20 11.14 64.31 -27.89
C ALA A 20 11.20 63.44 -26.62
N LYS A 21 12.44 63.23 -26.14
CA LYS A 21 12.96 63.27 -24.75
C LYS A 21 12.10 62.85 -23.53
N GLN A 22 12.87 62.24 -22.59
CA GLN A 22 12.65 62.06 -21.14
C GLN A 22 11.81 60.82 -20.77
N SER A 23 12.23 59.94 -19.86
CA SER A 23 13.14 60.08 -18.72
C SER A 23 13.54 58.71 -18.18
N ASP A 24 14.78 58.59 -17.69
CA ASP A 24 15.28 57.49 -16.88
C ASP A 24 14.36 57.19 -15.69
N GLN A 25 13.77 55.99 -15.65
CA GLN A 25 13.26 55.41 -14.41
C GLN A 25 13.78 53.97 -14.27
N ASN A 26 14.81 53.89 -13.44
CA ASN A 26 15.31 52.75 -12.67
C ASN A 26 14.21 51.76 -12.25
N ASN A 27 13.95 50.75 -13.09
CA ASN A 27 13.20 49.57 -12.68
C ASN A 27 14.16 48.58 -12.02
N LYS A 28 14.30 48.70 -10.69
CA LYS A 28 14.75 47.57 -9.87
C LYS A 28 13.65 46.52 -9.90
N THR A 29 13.69 45.64 -10.89
CA THR A 29 12.91 44.41 -10.89
C THR A 29 13.37 43.61 -9.67
N ALA A 30 12.62 43.69 -8.57
CA ALA A 30 12.85 42.86 -7.41
C ALA A 30 12.59 41.41 -7.83
N VAL A 31 13.66 40.69 -8.15
CA VAL A 31 13.61 39.26 -8.42
C VAL A 31 13.27 38.59 -7.08
N VAL A 32 12.00 38.25 -6.88
CA VAL A 32 11.57 37.42 -5.76
C VAL A 32 12.06 36.00 -6.05
N GLN A 33 13.16 35.62 -5.42
CA GLN A 33 13.70 34.26 -5.51
C GLN A 33 12.91 33.36 -4.57
N THR A 34 11.90 32.67 -5.11
CA THR A 34 11.13 31.67 -4.37
C THR A 34 12.00 30.43 -4.15
N VAL A 35 12.46 30.22 -2.92
CA VAL A 35 13.15 28.97 -2.52
C VAL A 35 12.09 27.93 -2.16
N SER A 36 11.76 27.02 -3.08
CA SER A 36 10.91 25.87 -2.78
C SER A 36 11.77 24.72 -2.25
N THR A 37 11.67 24.40 -0.96
CA THR A 37 12.21 23.14 -0.43
C THR A 37 11.11 22.08 -0.53
N GLN A 38 11.31 21.08 -1.39
CA GLN A 38 10.48 19.88 -1.43
C GLN A 38 11.16 18.82 -0.59
N TRP A 39 10.50 18.40 0.48
CA TRP A 39 10.96 17.28 1.29
C TRP A 39 9.88 16.20 1.30
N ALA A 40 10.28 15.01 0.90
CA ALA A 40 9.43 13.83 0.89
C ALA A 40 10.06 12.80 1.83
N GLY A 41 9.46 12.67 3.01
CA GLY A 41 9.86 11.72 4.03
C GLY A 41 8.96 11.89 5.26
N PRO A 42 8.80 10.84 6.08
CA PRO A 42 7.96 10.88 7.27
C PRO A 42 8.51 11.80 8.37
N LEU A 43 9.79 12.20 8.25
CA LEU A 43 10.52 12.98 9.23
C LEU A 43 10.86 14.35 8.62
N PRO A 44 10.71 15.47 9.36
CA PRO A 44 10.98 16.80 8.82
C PRO A 44 12.45 16.96 8.40
N PRO A 45 12.77 17.82 7.40
CA PRO A 45 14.14 18.01 6.96
C PRO A 45 15.06 18.44 8.13
N PRO A 46 16.34 18.01 8.14
CA PRO A 46 17.27 18.33 9.23
C PRO A 46 17.40 19.82 9.55
N ALA A 47 17.27 20.67 8.53
CA ALA A 47 17.35 22.12 8.67
C ALA A 47 16.20 22.73 9.50
N VAL A 48 15.02 22.08 9.52
CA VAL A 48 13.86 22.53 10.32
C VAL A 48 13.70 21.75 11.63
N LEU A 49 14.35 20.58 11.78
CA LEU A 49 14.37 19.81 13.03
C LEU A 49 14.84 20.66 14.22
N GLY A 50 15.89 21.47 14.04
CA GLY A 50 16.37 22.39 15.08
C GLY A 50 15.34 23.47 15.46
N GLN A 51 14.56 23.97 14.50
CA GLN A 51 13.54 25.00 14.73
C GLN A 51 12.37 24.50 15.59
N PHE A 52 12.13 23.17 15.60
CA PHE A 52 11.14 22.60 16.53
C PHE A 52 11.57 22.77 17.99
N ASN A 53 12.86 22.85 18.27
CA ASN A 53 13.37 23.07 19.62
C ASN A 53 13.14 24.51 20.10
N ASP A 54 13.07 25.46 19.16
CA ASP A 54 12.79 26.87 19.44
C ASP A 54 11.30 27.12 19.72
N VAL A 55 10.41 26.32 19.13
CA VAL A 55 8.95 26.40 19.34
C VAL A 55 8.51 25.58 20.57
N VAL A 56 9.11 24.41 20.77
CA VAL A 56 8.81 23.50 21.87
C VAL A 56 10.12 23.00 22.47
N PRO A 57 10.33 23.12 23.80
CA PRO A 57 11.54 22.59 24.42
C PRO A 57 11.68 21.08 24.16
N ASN A 58 12.85 20.66 23.69
CA ASN A 58 13.15 19.28 23.25
C ASN A 58 12.25 18.78 22.11
N GLY A 59 11.73 19.68 21.26
CA GLY A 59 10.80 19.33 20.17
C GLY A 59 11.39 18.35 19.15
N ALA A 60 12.67 18.52 18.79
CA ALA A 60 13.37 17.62 17.85
C ALA A 60 13.44 16.18 18.40
N GLU A 61 13.88 16.02 19.64
CA GLU A 61 13.97 14.73 20.35
C GLU A 61 12.61 14.04 20.44
N ARG A 62 11.57 14.80 20.75
CA ARG A 62 10.21 14.27 20.91
C ARG A 62 9.62 13.75 19.59
N ILE A 63 9.96 14.38 18.46
CA ILE A 63 9.58 13.90 17.13
C ILE A 63 10.37 12.65 16.74
N MET A 64 11.69 12.64 16.98
CA MET A 64 12.54 11.47 16.73
C MET A 64 12.07 10.26 17.55
N ALA A 65 11.83 10.44 18.85
CA ALA A 65 11.30 9.40 19.74
C ALA A 65 9.92 8.90 19.30
N MET A 66 9.06 9.78 18.77
CA MET A 66 7.77 9.38 18.21
C MET A 66 7.95 8.51 16.95
N ALA A 67 8.85 8.89 16.05
CA ALA A 67 9.17 8.14 14.85
C ALA A 67 9.80 6.76 15.19
N GLU A 68 10.73 6.71 16.14
CA GLU A 68 11.32 5.45 16.64
C GLU A 68 10.27 4.53 17.26
N LYS A 69 9.36 5.10 18.07
CA LYS A 69 8.25 4.34 18.66
C LYS A 69 7.35 3.77 17.58
N GLU A 70 6.99 4.55 16.56
CA GLU A 70 6.17 4.11 15.44
C GLU A 70 6.86 3.00 14.63
N GLN A 71 8.15 3.15 14.35
CA GLN A 71 8.95 2.12 13.69
C GLN A 71 9.01 0.85 14.54
N SER A 72 9.25 0.97 15.84
CA SER A 72 9.29 -0.18 16.75
C SER A 72 7.94 -0.90 16.83
N HIS A 73 6.83 -0.15 16.78
CA HIS A 73 5.48 -0.69 16.81
C HIS A 73 5.17 -1.45 15.52
N ARG A 74 5.55 -0.88 14.37
CA ARG A 74 5.43 -1.51 13.05
C ARG A 74 6.24 -2.80 12.98
N ILE A 75 7.49 -2.79 13.44
CA ILE A 75 8.34 -3.99 13.49
C ILE A 75 7.73 -5.06 14.41
N LYS A 76 7.22 -4.68 15.58
CA LYS A 76 6.54 -5.61 16.49
C LYS A 76 5.32 -6.24 15.82
N TYR A 77 4.46 -5.45 15.19
CA TYR A 77 3.30 -5.95 14.45
C TYR A 77 3.66 -6.86 13.27
N GLU A 78 4.68 -6.51 12.49
CA GLU A 78 5.18 -7.38 11.42
C GLU A 78 5.72 -8.69 12.01
N SER A 79 6.48 -8.64 13.10
CA SER A 79 7.01 -9.85 13.74
C SER A 79 5.91 -10.73 14.36
N ASP A 80 4.89 -10.11 14.94
CA ASP A 80 3.79 -10.83 15.59
C ASP A 80 2.83 -11.39 14.56
N SER A 81 2.52 -10.68 13.48
CA SER A 81 1.74 -11.23 12.37
C SER A 81 2.42 -12.44 11.72
N LEU A 82 3.74 -12.40 11.53
CA LEU A 82 4.51 -13.55 11.02
C LEU A 82 4.49 -14.75 11.98
N LYS A 83 4.57 -14.49 13.30
CA LYS A 83 4.44 -15.54 14.33
C LYS A 83 3.03 -16.13 14.37
N GLN A 84 1.99 -15.30 14.31
CA GLN A 84 0.60 -15.75 14.33
C GLN A 84 0.28 -16.63 13.11
N GLN A 85 0.70 -16.21 11.91
CA GLN A 85 0.54 -17.03 10.71
C GLN A 85 1.22 -18.40 10.82
N SER A 86 2.36 -18.46 11.52
CA SER A 86 3.08 -19.70 11.77
C SER A 86 2.35 -20.60 12.78
N ILE A 87 1.72 -20.02 13.81
CA ILE A 87 0.98 -20.76 14.85
C ILE A 87 -0.30 -21.34 14.25
N ASP A 88 -1.08 -20.54 13.51
CA ASP A 88 -2.31 -21.00 12.86
C ASP A 88 -2.04 -22.16 11.90
N THR A 89 -0.94 -22.06 11.14
CA THR A 89 -0.51 -23.14 10.24
C THR A 89 -0.16 -24.41 11.01
N LYS A 90 0.58 -24.30 12.13
CA LYS A 90 0.97 -25.45 12.95
C LYS A 90 -0.22 -26.12 13.62
N ILE A 91 -1.16 -25.33 14.16
CA ILE A 91 -2.38 -25.84 14.78
C ILE A 91 -3.26 -26.52 13.73
N GLY A 92 -3.42 -25.91 12.55
CA GLY A 92 -4.15 -26.51 11.44
C GLY A 92 -3.54 -27.84 10.99
N MET A 93 -2.21 -27.92 10.90
CA MET A 93 -1.51 -29.16 10.55
C MET A 93 -1.66 -30.24 11.63
N LEU A 94 -1.62 -29.88 12.91
CA LEU A 94 -1.79 -30.83 14.02
C LEU A 94 -3.22 -31.36 14.08
N ILE A 95 -4.23 -30.50 14.02
CA ILE A 95 -5.64 -30.90 14.01
C ILE A 95 -5.95 -31.73 12.76
N GLY A 96 -5.49 -31.29 11.58
CA GLY A 96 -5.66 -32.03 10.33
C GLY A 96 -4.98 -33.40 10.36
N GLY A 97 -3.77 -33.48 10.92
CA GLY A 97 -3.03 -34.74 11.09
C GLY A 97 -3.76 -35.71 12.01
N VAL A 98 -4.26 -35.24 13.17
CA VAL A 98 -5.05 -36.06 14.10
C VAL A 98 -6.35 -36.54 13.44
N ALA A 99 -7.05 -35.66 12.72
CA ALA A 99 -8.27 -36.03 12.00
C ALA A 99 -8.00 -37.09 10.92
N LEU A 100 -6.91 -36.96 10.15
CA LEU A 100 -6.52 -37.94 9.14
C LEU A 100 -6.17 -39.30 9.75
N LEU A 101 -5.40 -39.31 10.84
CA LEU A 101 -5.10 -40.52 11.59
C LEU A 101 -6.37 -41.19 12.12
N GLY A 102 -7.33 -40.40 12.61
CA GLY A 102 -8.66 -40.86 13.02
C GLY A 102 -9.43 -41.52 11.88
N CYS A 103 -9.45 -40.91 10.69
CA CYS A 103 -10.10 -41.49 9.50
C CYS A 103 -9.46 -42.82 9.09
N ILE A 104 -8.12 -42.90 9.12
CA ILE A 104 -7.39 -44.14 8.79
C ILE A 104 -7.72 -45.23 9.83
N ALA A 105 -7.57 -44.93 11.12
CA ALA A 105 -7.87 -45.88 12.19
C ALA A 105 -9.33 -46.34 12.14
N GLY A 106 -10.27 -45.41 11.92
CA GLY A 106 -11.69 -45.71 11.75
C GLY A 106 -11.95 -46.61 10.54
N SER A 107 -11.32 -46.34 9.40
CA SER A 107 -11.49 -47.14 8.18
C SER A 107 -10.98 -48.58 8.33
N VAL A 108 -9.88 -48.76 9.07
CA VAL A 108 -9.32 -50.09 9.38
C VAL A 108 -10.25 -50.81 10.37
N TYR A 109 -10.72 -50.11 11.40
CA TYR A 109 -11.63 -50.68 12.40
C TYR A 109 -12.95 -51.16 11.78
N THR A 110 -13.56 -50.37 10.89
CA THR A 110 -14.80 -50.76 10.20
C THR A 110 -14.60 -51.93 9.25
N ALA A 111 -13.41 -52.04 8.65
CA ALA A 111 -13.06 -53.18 7.81
C ALA A 111 -12.93 -54.49 8.62
N ILE A 112 -12.36 -54.43 9.82
CA ILE A 112 -12.18 -55.61 10.69
C ILE A 112 -13.51 -56.12 11.26
N ILE A 113 -14.44 -55.22 11.60
CA ILE A 113 -15.77 -55.60 12.12
C ILE A 113 -16.70 -56.17 11.03
N GLY A 114 -16.28 -56.16 9.76
CA GLY A 114 -17.11 -56.60 8.65
C GLY A 114 -18.29 -55.66 8.40
N SER A 115 -18.14 -54.38 8.74
CA SER A 115 -19.17 -53.37 8.46
C SER A 115 -19.36 -53.17 6.96
N HIS A 116 -20.48 -52.54 6.56
CA HIS A 116 -20.78 -52.29 5.15
C HIS A 116 -19.60 -51.56 4.47
N PRO A 117 -19.05 -52.09 3.35
CA PRO A 117 -17.77 -51.62 2.78
C PRO A 117 -17.81 -50.15 2.35
N ALA A 118 -19.00 -49.62 2.08
CA ALA A 118 -19.19 -48.20 1.76
C ALA A 118 -18.65 -47.26 2.85
N VAL A 119 -18.71 -47.64 4.13
CA VAL A 119 -18.24 -46.79 5.24
C VAL A 119 -16.73 -46.62 5.20
N SER A 120 -15.99 -47.71 5.00
CA SER A 120 -14.52 -47.67 4.90
C SER A 120 -14.06 -46.90 3.66
N ILE A 121 -14.74 -47.07 2.52
CA ILE A 121 -14.46 -46.33 1.28
C ILE A 121 -14.72 -44.83 1.47
N ALA A 122 -15.81 -44.46 2.15
CA ALA A 122 -16.14 -43.07 2.43
C ALA A 122 -15.10 -42.39 3.34
N LEU A 123 -14.64 -43.09 4.39
CA LEU A 123 -13.65 -42.54 5.33
C LEU A 123 -12.29 -42.24 4.70
N VAL A 124 -11.87 -43.05 3.71
CA VAL A 124 -10.61 -42.81 3.00
C VAL A 124 -10.76 -41.77 1.88
N SER A 125 -11.88 -41.77 1.16
CA SER A 125 -12.10 -40.85 0.03
C SER A 125 -12.36 -39.39 0.46
N ALA A 126 -13.00 -39.17 1.61
CA ALA A 126 -13.28 -37.83 2.13
C ALA A 126 -12.04 -36.93 2.30
N PRO A 127 -10.96 -37.34 3.02
CA PRO A 127 -9.77 -36.51 3.17
C PRO A 127 -9.03 -36.30 1.84
N VAL A 128 -8.99 -37.31 0.96
CA VAL A 128 -8.37 -37.18 -0.37
C VAL A 128 -9.10 -36.12 -1.21
N MET A 129 -10.43 -36.17 -1.23
CA MET A 129 -11.26 -35.20 -1.95
C MET A 129 -11.05 -33.78 -1.41
N ALA A 130 -10.95 -33.61 -0.09
CA ALA A 130 -10.70 -32.32 0.53
C ALA A 130 -9.37 -31.69 0.07
N VAL A 131 -8.31 -32.49 -0.05
CA VAL A 131 -7.00 -32.03 -0.55
C VAL A 131 -7.10 -31.63 -2.03
N VAL A 132 -7.73 -32.45 -2.86
CA VAL A 132 -7.91 -32.15 -4.30
C VAL A 132 -8.70 -30.86 -4.50
N LEU A 133 -9.81 -30.69 -3.78
CA LEU A 133 -10.63 -29.47 -3.85
C LEU A 133 -9.83 -28.23 -3.44
N LYS A 134 -9.03 -28.31 -2.38
CA LYS A 134 -8.14 -27.21 -1.99
C LYS A 134 -7.16 -26.84 -3.11
N PHE A 135 -6.55 -27.81 -3.77
CA PHE A 135 -5.64 -27.56 -4.89
C PHE A 135 -6.35 -26.91 -6.10
N VAL A 136 -7.55 -27.40 -6.45
CA VAL A 136 -8.33 -26.84 -7.56
C VAL A 136 -8.75 -25.40 -7.29
N ILE A 137 -9.26 -25.13 -6.08
CA ILE A 137 -9.67 -23.77 -5.67
C ILE A 137 -8.46 -22.84 -5.63
N ASN A 138 -7.31 -23.32 -5.13
CA ASN A 138 -6.09 -22.53 -5.10
C ASN A 138 -5.59 -22.18 -6.51
N LYS A 139 -5.73 -23.09 -7.48
CA LYS A 139 -5.43 -22.82 -8.89
C LYS A 139 -6.33 -21.74 -9.49
N TYR A 140 -7.58 -21.63 -9.06
CA TYR A 140 -8.51 -20.61 -9.60
C TYR A 140 -8.34 -19.24 -8.94
N LYS A 141 -7.79 -19.20 -7.73
CA LYS A 141 -7.55 -17.96 -6.98
C LYS A 141 -6.26 -17.24 -7.39
N ASN A 142 -5.31 -17.98 -7.96
CA ASN A 142 -4.01 -17.48 -8.46
C ASN A 142 -4.03 -17.32 -9.98
#